data_AF-A0A2N0QNM0-F1
#
_entry.id   AF-A0A2N0QNM0-F1
#
_cell.length_a   1.000
_cell.length_b   1.000
_cell.length_c   1.000
_cell.angle_alpha   90.00
_cell.angle_beta   90.00
_cell.angle_gamma   90.00
#
_symmetry.space_group_name_H-M   'P 1'
#
loop_
_entity.id
_entity.type
_entity.pdbx_description
1 polymer ?
#
loop_
_entity_poly.entity_id
_entity_poly.type
_entity_poly.pdbx_seq_one_letter_code
_entity_poly.pdbx_strand_id
1 'polypeptide(L)'
;GNNIIDEFIQDSQLSSHKTYQLSKPLEWIPYNKFYDIKCISKSNNKVCKANWIDGYIDKWDSVNQNWKRKNQDMIVILRSFNSSENVLLKFINEFIGFHEVYGITKDPETKNYIVAYSEECKKYKHVCNALHFQQNFNNWTSGNNDIDGFIQDIQLSDHSYNACHALEWIPYDKFNDIKYIAKGGFGKVYKANWIDG
;
A
#
# COMPACT_ATOMS: atom_id res chain seq x y z
N GLY A 1 -25.20 6.24 1.92
CA GLY A 1 -23.98 5.75 2.57
C GLY A 1 -23.93 4.25 2.46
N ASN A 2 -22.76 3.67 2.67
CA ASN A 2 -22.60 2.23 2.86
C ASN A 2 -22.44 2.02 4.37
N ASN A 3 -23.43 1.39 5.01
CA ASN A 3 -23.51 1.33 6.46
C ASN A 3 -22.25 0.77 7.12
N ILE A 4 -21.55 -0.17 6.48
CA ILE A 4 -20.33 -0.80 7.02
C ILE A 4 -19.16 0.20 7.05
N ILE A 5 -18.97 0.96 5.98
CA ILE A 5 -17.89 1.96 5.90
C ILE A 5 -18.19 3.16 6.81
N ASP A 6 -19.45 3.57 6.85
CA ASP A 6 -19.91 4.67 7.69
C ASP A 6 -19.72 4.31 9.19
N GLU A 7 -20.06 3.08 9.59
CA GLU A 7 -19.83 2.56 10.95
C GLU A 7 -18.33 2.48 11.27
N PHE A 8 -17.52 1.94 10.36
CA PHE A 8 -16.06 1.86 10.56
C PHE A 8 -15.40 3.23 10.77
N ILE A 9 -15.81 4.24 9.99
CA ILE A 9 -15.32 5.61 10.16
C ILE A 9 -15.75 6.16 11.52
N GLN A 10 -17.01 5.99 11.92
CA GLN A 10 -17.51 6.44 13.22
C GLN A 10 -16.76 5.78 14.39
N ASP A 11 -16.55 4.47 14.33
CA ASP A 11 -15.80 3.73 15.33
C ASP A 11 -14.37 4.23 15.46
N SER A 12 -13.73 4.55 14.34
CA SER A 12 -12.38 5.12 14.32
C SER A 12 -12.33 6.48 15.02
N GLN A 13 -13.34 7.33 14.80
CA GLN A 13 -13.44 8.67 15.39
C GLN A 13 -13.68 8.58 16.90
N LEU A 14 -14.56 7.69 17.35
CA LEU A 14 -14.82 7.42 18.77
C LEU A 14 -13.60 6.81 19.48
N SER A 15 -12.85 5.96 18.78
CA SER A 15 -11.69 5.25 19.34
C SER A 15 -10.40 6.08 19.33
N SER A 16 -10.33 7.15 18.55
CA SER A 16 -9.16 8.05 18.47
C SER A 16 -8.78 8.70 19.81
N HIS A 17 -9.67 8.64 20.80
CA HIS A 17 -9.44 9.11 22.18
C HIS A 17 -9.14 7.98 23.19
N LYS A 18 -9.18 6.70 22.77
CA LYS A 18 -9.09 5.53 23.66
C LYS A 18 -7.92 4.58 23.36
N THR A 19 -7.48 4.45 22.11
CA THR A 19 -6.52 3.40 21.72
C THR A 19 -5.29 3.95 20.99
N TYR A 20 -4.11 3.44 21.33
CA TYR A 20 -2.83 3.69 20.66
C TYR A 20 -2.78 3.16 19.21
N GLN A 21 -3.88 2.60 18.69
CA GLN A 21 -3.91 1.91 17.40
C GLN A 21 -4.03 2.91 16.23
N LEU A 22 -4.86 3.95 16.36
CA LEU A 22 -5.00 4.99 15.34
C LEU A 22 -4.36 6.28 15.82
N SER A 23 -3.36 6.78 15.10
CA SER A 23 -2.75 8.08 15.44
C SER A 23 -3.63 9.27 15.07
N LYS A 24 -4.60 9.07 14.17
CA LYS A 24 -5.54 10.09 13.67
C LYS A 24 -6.91 9.46 13.41
N PRO A 25 -8.02 10.18 13.65
CA PRO A 25 -9.35 9.70 13.31
C PRO A 25 -9.50 9.60 11.78
N LEU A 26 -10.18 8.55 11.30
CA LEU A 26 -10.48 8.41 9.87
C LEU A 26 -11.66 9.29 9.49
N GLU A 27 -11.73 9.66 8.22
CA GLU A 27 -12.87 10.37 7.67
C GLU A 27 -13.25 9.92 6.26
N TRP A 28 -14.47 10.27 5.87
CA TRP A 28 -14.85 10.23 4.47
C TRP A 28 -14.29 11.46 3.76
N ILE A 29 -13.44 11.24 2.76
CA ILE A 29 -12.82 12.32 1.99
C ILE A 29 -13.55 12.49 0.67
N PRO A 30 -14.17 13.65 0.37
CA PRO A 30 -14.74 13.89 -0.94
C PRO A 30 -13.67 13.78 -2.03
N TYR A 31 -13.91 13.00 -3.09
CA TYR A 31 -12.88 12.70 -4.10
C TYR A 31 -12.31 13.95 -4.78
N ASN A 32 -13.12 15.00 -4.93
CA ASN A 32 -12.71 16.29 -5.50
C ASN A 32 -11.74 17.09 -4.61
N LYS A 33 -11.38 16.60 -3.43
CA LYS A 33 -10.33 17.17 -2.57
C LYS A 33 -8.93 16.70 -2.95
N PHE A 34 -8.82 15.76 -3.89
CA PHE A 34 -7.55 15.30 -4.43
C PHE A 34 -7.25 15.95 -5.79
N TYR A 35 -5.99 16.34 -6.00
CA TYR A 35 -5.51 16.90 -7.26
C TYR A 35 -4.10 16.38 -7.59
N ASP A 36 -3.63 16.66 -8.81
CA ASP A 36 -2.35 16.16 -9.35
C ASP A 36 -2.17 14.64 -9.21
N ILE A 37 -3.26 13.89 -9.42
CA ILE A 37 -3.29 12.44 -9.22
C ILE A 37 -2.42 11.75 -10.29
N LYS A 38 -1.34 11.09 -9.86
CA LYS A 38 -0.39 10.36 -10.71
C LYS A 38 -0.36 8.88 -10.31
N CYS A 39 -0.76 7.99 -11.21
CA CYS A 39 -0.88 6.57 -10.91
C CYS A 39 0.37 5.79 -11.31
N ILE A 40 0.88 5.01 -10.37
CA ILE A 40 2.15 4.27 -10.47
C ILE A 40 1.88 2.84 -10.93
N SER A 41 0.78 2.24 -10.50
CA SER A 41 0.31 0.93 -10.94
C SER A 41 -1.03 1.04 -11.67
N LYS A 42 -1.16 0.31 -12.79
CA LYS A 42 -2.40 0.16 -13.57
C LYS A 42 -3.10 -1.20 -13.35
N SER A 43 -2.66 -2.00 -12.37
CA SER A 43 -3.31 -3.27 -12.05
C SER A 43 -4.69 -3.07 -11.40
N ASN A 44 -5.41 -4.18 -11.15
CA ASN A 44 -6.74 -4.19 -10.54
C ASN A 44 -6.83 -3.41 -9.21
N ASN A 45 -5.71 -3.27 -8.49
CA ASN A 45 -5.58 -2.44 -7.29
C ASN A 45 -4.72 -1.21 -7.60
N LYS A 46 -5.29 -0.29 -8.38
CA LYS A 46 -4.62 0.94 -8.83
C LYS A 46 -4.08 1.75 -7.64
N VAL A 47 -2.79 2.08 -7.68
CA VAL A 47 -2.11 2.92 -6.69
C VAL A 47 -1.69 4.23 -7.33
N CYS A 48 -2.07 5.34 -6.72
CA CYS A 48 -1.76 6.69 -7.18
C CYS A 48 -1.19 7.56 -6.06
N LYS A 49 -0.38 8.53 -6.43
CA LYS A 49 0.09 9.63 -5.59
C LYS A 49 -0.77 10.85 -5.90
N ALA A 50 -1.19 11.60 -4.89
CA ALA A 50 -2.03 12.79 -5.06
C ALA A 50 -1.74 13.84 -3.98
N ASN A 51 -2.10 15.09 -4.26
CA ASN A 51 -2.16 16.15 -3.26
C ASN A 51 -3.56 16.21 -2.65
N TRP A 52 -3.67 16.43 -1.34
CA TRP A 52 -4.93 16.55 -0.61
C TRP A 52 -5.08 17.93 0.02
N ILE A 53 -6.09 18.69 -0.42
CA ILE A 53 -6.28 20.10 -0.08
C ILE A 53 -6.52 20.31 1.42
N ASP A 54 -7.38 19.50 2.03
CA ASP A 54 -7.89 19.78 3.37
C ASP A 54 -6.89 19.42 4.48
N GLY A 55 -6.01 18.45 4.21
CA GLY A 55 -5.15 17.83 5.24
C GLY A 55 -5.94 17.02 6.28
N TYR A 56 -5.21 16.30 7.13
CA TYR A 56 -5.82 15.37 8.09
C TYR A 56 -6.46 16.06 9.30
N ILE A 57 -7.44 15.40 9.89
CA ILE A 57 -8.04 15.78 11.17
C ILE A 57 -7.01 15.60 12.30
N ASP A 58 -6.66 16.69 12.98
CA ASP A 58 -5.71 16.69 14.09
C ASP A 58 -6.39 16.46 15.44
N LYS A 59 -7.41 17.28 15.76
CA LYS A 59 -8.15 17.21 17.03
C LYS A 59 -9.47 17.95 16.98
N TRP A 60 -10.38 17.61 17.89
CA TRP A 60 -11.62 18.34 18.09
C TRP A 60 -11.38 19.67 18.82
N ASP A 61 -11.96 20.75 18.33
CA ASP A 61 -12.05 22.04 19.02
C ASP A 61 -13.45 22.17 19.64
N SER A 62 -13.52 22.01 20.96
CA SER A 62 -14.79 22.11 21.70
C SER A 62 -15.37 23.52 21.74
N VAL A 63 -14.55 24.56 21.55
CA VAL A 63 -15.00 25.96 21.57
C VAL A 63 -15.70 26.29 20.26
N ASN A 64 -15.09 25.92 19.14
CA ASN A 64 -15.62 26.19 17.79
C ASN A 64 -16.54 25.07 17.27
N GLN A 65 -16.68 23.97 18.02
CA GLN A 65 -17.45 22.78 17.66
C GLN A 65 -17.08 22.22 16.28
N ASN A 66 -15.78 22.17 15.99
CA ASN A 66 -15.29 21.68 14.70
C ASN A 66 -13.97 20.91 14.82
N TRP A 67 -13.64 20.15 13.77
CA TRP A 67 -12.36 19.48 13.66
C TRP A 67 -11.27 20.45 13.19
N LYS A 68 -10.19 20.56 13.96
CA LYS A 68 -8.96 21.23 13.51
C LYS A 68 -8.20 20.31 12.57
N ARG A 69 -7.72 20.88 11.48
CA ARG A 69 -6.93 20.19 10.45
C ARG A 69 -5.48 20.66 10.44
N LYS A 70 -4.59 19.81 9.94
CA LYS A 70 -3.17 20.10 9.73
C LYS A 70 -2.70 19.55 8.40
N ASN A 71 -1.56 20.07 7.93
CA ASN A 71 -0.89 19.65 6.71
C ASN A 71 -1.82 19.76 5.48
N GLN A 72 -2.34 20.97 5.26
CA GLN A 72 -3.04 21.30 4.01
C GLN A 72 -2.09 21.10 2.82
N ASP A 73 -2.66 20.73 1.67
CA ASP A 73 -1.93 20.40 0.44
C ASP A 73 -0.88 19.29 0.62
N MET A 74 -1.11 18.36 1.55
CA MET A 74 -0.20 17.26 1.78
C MET A 74 -0.27 16.19 0.69
N ILE A 75 0.84 15.50 0.51
CA ILE A 75 0.93 14.34 -0.36
C ILE A 75 0.35 13.11 0.35
N VAL A 76 -0.46 12.36 -0.39
CA VAL A 76 -1.02 11.07 0.04
C VAL A 76 -0.89 10.01 -1.04
N ILE A 77 -0.91 8.76 -0.60
CA ILE A 77 -1.07 7.60 -1.49
C ILE A 77 -2.54 7.20 -1.47
N LEU A 78 -3.10 7.03 -2.66
CA LEU A 78 -4.45 6.58 -2.94
C LEU A 78 -4.39 5.17 -3.49
N ARG A 79 -4.98 4.21 -2.78
CA ARG A 79 -5.09 2.83 -3.26
C ARG A 79 -6.54 2.45 -3.49
N SER A 80 -6.87 2.12 -4.74
CA SER A 80 -8.18 1.64 -5.17
C SER A 80 -8.35 0.16 -4.88
N PHE A 81 -9.54 -0.21 -4.44
CA PHE A 81 -9.97 -1.57 -4.19
C PHE A 81 -11.24 -1.85 -5.00
N ASN A 82 -11.15 -2.82 -5.91
CA ASN A 82 -12.29 -3.31 -6.69
C ASN A 82 -13.00 -4.52 -6.01
N SER A 83 -12.63 -4.80 -4.77
CA SER A 83 -13.09 -5.94 -3.96
C SER A 83 -14.22 -5.54 -3.00
N SER A 84 -14.71 -6.52 -2.23
CA SER A 84 -15.71 -6.27 -1.18
C SER A 84 -15.17 -5.39 -0.05
N GLU A 85 -16.09 -4.78 0.70
CA GLU A 85 -15.80 -3.92 1.85
C GLU A 85 -14.99 -4.66 2.93
N ASN A 86 -15.25 -5.96 3.13
CA ASN A 86 -14.51 -6.76 4.11
C ASN A 86 -13.00 -6.85 3.78
N VAL A 87 -12.65 -6.93 2.49
CA VAL A 87 -11.25 -6.96 2.05
C VAL A 87 -10.59 -5.60 2.30
N LEU A 88 -11.32 -4.50 2.02
CA LEU A 88 -10.87 -3.14 2.30
C LEU A 88 -10.58 -2.95 3.80
N LEU A 89 -11.52 -3.34 4.67
CA LEU A 89 -11.38 -3.17 6.11
C LEU A 89 -10.24 -4.02 6.68
N LYS A 90 -10.08 -5.26 6.22
CA LYS A 90 -8.94 -6.11 6.58
C LYS A 90 -7.62 -5.44 6.20
N PHE A 91 -7.52 -4.91 4.98
CA PHE A 91 -6.35 -4.17 4.53
C PHE A 91 -6.06 -2.96 5.43
N ILE A 92 -7.07 -2.15 5.75
CA ILE A 92 -6.88 -0.98 6.62
C ILE A 92 -6.36 -1.40 7.99
N ASN A 93 -6.95 -2.43 8.61
CA ASN A 93 -6.51 -2.93 9.92
C ASN A 93 -5.07 -3.46 9.91
N GLU A 94 -4.64 -4.12 8.84
CA GLU A 94 -3.25 -4.54 8.65
C GLU A 94 -2.29 -3.37 8.40
N PHE A 95 -2.79 -2.26 7.84
CA PHE A 95 -2.01 -1.05 7.56
C PHE A 95 -1.90 -0.09 8.74
N ILE A 96 -2.88 -0.12 9.63
CA ILE A 96 -2.90 0.71 10.84
C ILE A 96 -1.65 0.43 11.67
N GLY A 97 -0.94 1.51 12.03
CA GLY A 97 0.32 1.46 12.78
C GLY A 97 1.57 1.32 11.91
N PHE A 98 1.45 1.10 10.60
CA PHE A 98 2.56 1.18 9.66
C PHE A 98 2.50 2.47 8.85
N HIS A 99 1.32 2.82 8.33
CA HIS A 99 1.06 4.10 7.70
C HIS A 99 0.02 4.88 8.49
N GLU A 100 0.03 6.21 8.37
CA GLU A 100 -1.12 7.00 8.79
C GLU A 100 -2.21 6.83 7.74
N VAL A 101 -3.27 6.11 8.11
CA VAL A 101 -4.48 6.08 7.30
C VAL A 101 -5.30 7.32 7.67
N TYR A 102 -5.67 8.12 6.68
CA TYR A 102 -6.39 9.39 6.90
C TYR A 102 -7.88 9.25 6.63
N GLY A 103 -8.24 8.43 5.65
CA GLY A 103 -9.65 8.30 5.29
C GLY A 103 -9.91 7.42 4.09
N ILE A 104 -11.18 7.35 3.75
CA ILE A 104 -11.71 6.57 2.65
C ILE A 104 -12.43 7.54 1.71
N THR A 105 -12.25 7.33 0.41
CA THR A 105 -13.03 8.00 -0.63
C THR A 105 -13.61 6.97 -1.58
N LYS A 106 -14.43 7.43 -2.53
CA LYS A 106 -15.00 6.60 -3.57
C LYS A 106 -14.76 7.25 -4.91
N ASP A 107 -14.17 6.48 -5.81
CA ASP A 107 -13.90 6.92 -7.17
C ASP A 107 -15.23 7.22 -7.88
N PRO A 108 -15.42 8.43 -8.43
CA PRO A 108 -16.69 8.81 -9.05
C PRO A 108 -16.97 8.05 -10.35
N GLU A 109 -15.95 7.54 -11.05
CA GLU A 109 -16.08 6.83 -12.31
C GLU A 109 -16.27 5.33 -12.08
N THR A 110 -15.31 4.70 -11.40
CA THR A 110 -15.27 3.24 -11.20
C THR A 110 -16.15 2.78 -10.04
N LYS A 111 -16.55 3.70 -9.15
CA LYS A 111 -17.26 3.42 -7.89
C LYS A 111 -16.46 2.54 -6.91
N ASN A 112 -15.18 2.34 -7.15
CA ASN A 112 -14.29 1.63 -6.24
C ASN A 112 -14.02 2.46 -4.98
N TYR A 113 -13.87 1.79 -3.84
CA TYR A 113 -13.36 2.45 -2.64
C TYR A 113 -11.87 2.68 -2.76
N ILE A 114 -11.42 3.82 -2.26
CA ILE A 114 -10.02 4.22 -2.24
C ILE A 114 -9.64 4.56 -0.82
N VAL A 115 -8.54 3.99 -0.34
CA VAL A 115 -7.93 4.37 0.94
C VAL A 115 -6.88 5.43 0.70
N ALA A 116 -6.94 6.53 1.44
CA ALA A 116 -5.93 7.57 1.48
C ALA A 116 -5.04 7.42 2.72
N TYR A 117 -3.74 7.28 2.52
CA TYR A 117 -2.76 7.10 3.60
C TYR A 117 -1.44 7.83 3.32
N SER A 118 -0.59 7.92 4.33
CA SER A 118 0.72 8.60 4.25
C SER A 118 1.62 7.98 3.18
N GLU A 119 2.42 8.82 2.51
CA GLU A 119 3.52 8.33 1.66
C GLU A 119 4.60 7.65 2.50
N GLU A 120 4.90 8.23 3.66
CA GLU A 120 5.90 7.68 4.56
C GLU A 120 5.30 6.63 5.49
N CYS A 121 6.04 5.52 5.64
CA CYS A 121 5.75 4.51 6.64
C CYS A 121 6.41 4.90 7.97
N LYS A 122 5.63 4.84 9.05
CA LYS A 122 6.00 5.28 10.41
C LYS A 122 6.91 4.32 11.18
N LYS A 123 6.92 3.03 10.82
CA LYS A 123 7.72 2.00 11.50
C LYS A 123 9.13 1.89 10.91
N TYR A 124 9.99 1.10 11.56
CA TYR A 124 11.32 0.79 11.05
C TYR A 124 11.25 0.35 9.58
N LYS A 125 12.12 0.93 8.75
CA LYS A 125 12.13 0.81 7.28
C LYS A 125 11.98 -0.63 6.76
N HIS A 126 12.56 -1.61 7.45
CA HIS A 126 12.47 -3.02 7.06
C HIS A 126 11.04 -3.60 7.17
N VAL A 127 10.26 -3.18 8.16
CA VAL A 127 8.86 -3.59 8.32
C VAL A 127 8.01 -3.05 7.16
N CYS A 128 8.32 -1.84 6.70
CA CYS A 128 7.66 -1.21 5.58
C CYS A 128 8.02 -1.88 4.25
N ASN A 129 9.26 -2.38 4.11
CA ASN A 129 9.70 -3.15 2.95
C ASN A 129 8.91 -4.47 2.85
N ALA A 130 8.75 -5.20 3.96
CA ALA A 130 7.95 -6.43 3.99
C ALA A 130 6.50 -6.17 3.54
N LEU A 131 5.87 -5.09 4.04
CA LEU A 131 4.54 -4.69 3.58
C LEU A 131 4.53 -4.32 2.09
N HIS A 132 5.53 -3.59 1.60
CA HIS A 132 5.63 -3.24 0.18
C HIS A 132 5.72 -4.49 -0.70
N PHE A 133 6.53 -5.48 -0.31
CA PHE A 133 6.60 -6.76 -1.00
C PHE A 133 5.25 -7.49 -0.99
N GLN A 134 4.61 -7.59 0.18
CA GLN A 134 3.30 -8.25 0.33
C GLN A 134 2.24 -7.64 -0.60
N GLN A 135 2.28 -6.32 -0.81
CA GLN A 135 1.38 -5.64 -1.74
C GLN A 135 1.61 -6.01 -3.21
N ASN A 136 2.81 -6.45 -3.56
CA ASN A 136 3.23 -6.79 -4.91
C ASN A 136 3.16 -8.30 -5.21
N PHE A 137 2.81 -9.15 -4.25
CA PHE A 137 2.74 -10.61 -4.47
C PHE A 137 1.77 -11.02 -5.58
N ASN A 138 0.70 -10.25 -5.80
CA ASN A 138 -0.25 -10.52 -6.88
C ASN A 138 0.19 -9.96 -8.25
N ASN A 139 1.31 -9.23 -8.32
CA ASN A 139 1.79 -8.61 -9.56
C ASN A 139 2.79 -9.51 -10.31
N TRP A 140 3.25 -10.61 -9.70
CA TRP A 140 4.16 -11.57 -10.31
C TRP A 140 3.86 -12.99 -9.83
N THR A 141 4.26 -14.00 -10.61
CA THR A 141 4.28 -15.41 -10.22
C THR A 141 5.32 -16.13 -11.07
N SER A 142 5.99 -17.12 -10.49
CA SER A 142 6.83 -18.05 -11.24
C SER A 142 6.05 -19.14 -11.97
N GLY A 143 4.75 -19.24 -11.69
CA GLY A 143 3.93 -20.40 -12.07
C GLY A 143 4.16 -21.62 -11.17
N ASN A 144 4.97 -21.50 -10.11
CA ASN A 144 5.23 -22.55 -9.14
C ASN A 144 5.02 -22.01 -7.70
N ASN A 145 4.00 -22.53 -7.02
CA ASN A 145 3.60 -22.06 -5.69
C ASN A 145 4.67 -22.26 -4.62
N ASP A 146 5.49 -23.31 -4.72
CA ASP A 146 6.55 -23.58 -3.73
C ASP A 146 7.69 -22.56 -3.87
N ILE A 147 8.04 -22.20 -5.11
CA ILE A 147 9.04 -21.15 -5.42
C ILE A 147 8.50 -19.79 -5.03
N ASP A 148 7.24 -19.49 -5.38
CA ASP A 148 6.58 -18.23 -5.03
C ASP A 148 6.55 -18.05 -3.51
N GLY A 149 6.13 -19.08 -2.77
CA GLY A 149 6.12 -19.08 -1.31
C GLY A 149 7.50 -18.84 -0.71
N PHE A 150 8.53 -19.52 -1.22
CA PHE A 150 9.91 -19.33 -0.75
C PHE A 150 10.42 -17.90 -0.95
N ILE A 151 10.16 -17.30 -2.12
CA ILE A 151 10.54 -15.90 -2.40
C ILE A 151 9.76 -14.94 -1.50
N GLN A 152 8.46 -15.15 -1.35
CA GLN A 152 7.59 -14.33 -0.49
C GLN A 152 8.04 -14.40 0.97
N ASP A 153 8.36 -15.57 1.50
CA ASP A 153 8.87 -15.76 2.86
C ASP A 153 10.16 -14.99 3.11
N ILE A 154 11.07 -14.98 2.13
CA ILE A 154 12.32 -14.18 2.20
C ILE A 154 12.01 -12.68 2.16
N GLN A 155 11.13 -12.25 1.26
CA GLN A 155 10.71 -10.85 1.16
C GLN A 155 10.04 -10.34 2.44
N LEU A 156 9.29 -11.18 3.16
CA LEU A 156 8.66 -10.83 4.44
C LEU A 156 9.64 -10.85 5.62
N SER A 157 10.67 -11.70 5.57
CA SER A 157 11.66 -11.87 6.62
C SER A 157 12.89 -10.98 6.47
N ASP A 158 13.06 -10.27 5.34
CA ASP A 158 14.17 -9.34 5.17
C ASP A 158 14.03 -8.13 6.10
N HIS A 159 14.76 -8.20 7.21
CA HIS A 159 14.83 -7.13 8.20
C HIS A 159 15.93 -6.10 7.90
N SER A 160 16.59 -6.19 6.75
CA SER A 160 17.60 -5.23 6.34
C SER A 160 16.98 -3.86 6.05
N TYR A 161 17.71 -2.80 6.42
CA TYR A 161 17.24 -1.42 6.29
C TYR A 161 16.86 -1.06 4.84
N ASN A 162 17.52 -1.67 3.84
CA ASN A 162 17.29 -1.38 2.42
C ASN A 162 16.72 -2.56 1.62
N ALA A 163 16.19 -3.59 2.29
CA ALA A 163 15.75 -4.82 1.62
C ALA A 163 16.83 -5.46 0.72
N CYS A 164 18.10 -5.34 1.11
CA CYS A 164 19.23 -5.74 0.27
C CYS A 164 19.42 -7.26 0.19
N HIS A 165 18.70 -8.04 0.99
CA HIS A 165 18.74 -9.50 0.97
C HIS A 165 17.45 -10.13 0.43
N ALA A 166 16.46 -9.30 0.07
CA ALA A 166 15.21 -9.77 -0.52
C ALA A 166 15.48 -10.40 -1.90
N LEU A 167 14.82 -11.52 -2.17
CA LEU A 167 14.83 -12.11 -3.50
C LEU A 167 13.78 -11.42 -4.38
N GLU A 168 14.10 -11.24 -5.66
CA GLU A 168 13.18 -10.75 -6.67
C GLU A 168 12.94 -11.84 -7.72
N TRP A 169 11.66 -12.04 -8.07
CA TRP A 169 11.31 -12.85 -9.22
C TRP A 169 11.48 -12.04 -10.50
N ILE A 170 12.35 -12.50 -11.40
CA ILE A 170 12.60 -11.85 -12.69
C ILE A 170 12.01 -12.73 -13.81
N PRO A 171 10.97 -12.28 -14.52
CA PRO A 171 10.44 -12.98 -15.68
C PRO A 171 11.51 -13.23 -16.75
N TYR A 172 11.46 -14.39 -17.40
CA TYR A 172 12.51 -14.81 -18.34
C TYR A 172 12.69 -13.86 -19.53
N ASP A 173 11.60 -13.22 -19.97
CA ASP A 173 11.58 -12.23 -21.05
C ASP A 173 12.26 -10.90 -20.68
N LYS A 174 12.64 -10.70 -19.41
CA LYS A 174 13.48 -9.59 -18.95
C LYS A 174 14.98 -9.83 -19.15
N PHE A 175 15.36 -10.98 -19.68
CA PHE A 175 16.75 -11.30 -20.02
C PHE A 175 16.99 -11.23 -21.54
N ASN A 176 18.13 -10.66 -21.93
CA ASN A 176 18.61 -10.68 -23.31
C ASN A 176 20.08 -11.15 -23.39
N ASP A 177 20.58 -11.35 -24.62
CA ASP A 177 21.94 -11.85 -24.89
C ASP A 177 22.30 -13.13 -24.13
N ILE A 178 21.33 -14.05 -24.04
CA ILE A 178 21.43 -15.28 -23.27
C ILE A 178 22.43 -16.24 -23.93
N LYS A 179 23.54 -16.53 -23.24
CA LYS A 179 24.65 -17.38 -23.70
C LYS A 179 24.86 -18.53 -22.75
N TYR A 180 24.84 -19.75 -23.27
CA TYR A 180 25.16 -20.95 -22.50
C TYR A 180 26.62 -20.96 -22.05
N ILE A 181 26.86 -21.35 -20.79
CA ILE A 181 28.20 -21.48 -20.20
C ILE A 181 28.56 -22.95 -20.01
N ALA A 182 27.77 -23.69 -19.23
CA ALA A 182 28.08 -25.06 -18.84
C ALA A 182 26.85 -25.80 -18.31
N LYS A 183 26.95 -27.13 -18.15
CA LYS A 183 25.96 -27.98 -17.48
C LYS A 183 26.64 -28.74 -16.34
N GLY A 184 26.01 -28.74 -15.17
CA GLY A 184 26.44 -29.49 -13.99
C GLY A 184 25.34 -30.41 -13.46
N GLY A 185 25.58 -31.03 -12.30
CA GLY A 185 24.64 -31.96 -11.67
C GLY A 185 23.29 -31.34 -11.27
N PHE A 186 23.27 -30.03 -10.99
CA PHE A 186 22.08 -29.30 -10.53
C PHE A 186 21.40 -28.46 -11.62
N GLY A 187 21.91 -28.46 -12.85
CA GLY A 187 21.29 -27.68 -13.94
C GLY A 187 22.25 -27.20 -15.03
N LYS A 188 21.78 -26.23 -15.82
CA LYS A 188 22.54 -25.53 -16.85
C LYS A 188 22.80 -24.09 -16.41
N VAL A 189 23.97 -23.56 -16.74
CA VAL A 189 24.40 -22.20 -16.42
C VAL A 189 24.41 -21.37 -17.68
N TYR A 190 23.84 -20.17 -17.60
CA TYR A 190 23.79 -19.20 -18.68
C TYR A 190 24.30 -17.84 -18.18
N LYS A 191 24.87 -17.04 -19.09
CA LYS A 191 25.10 -15.60 -18.92
C LYS A 191 24.01 -14.86 -19.66
N ALA A 192 23.46 -13.80 -19.09
CA ALA A 192 22.49 -12.92 -19.75
C ALA A 192 22.67 -11.49 -19.24
N ASN A 193 22.12 -10.51 -19.95
CA ASN A 193 21.91 -9.17 -19.41
C ASN A 193 20.47 -9.06 -18.91
N TRP A 194 20.29 -8.39 -17.77
CA TRP A 194 18.97 -8.06 -17.23
C TRP A 194 18.58 -6.66 -17.70
N ILE A 195 17.42 -6.53 -18.36
CA ILE A 195 16.98 -5.28 -18.99
C ILE A 195 16.68 -4.17 -17.97
N ASP A 196 16.15 -4.53 -16.79
CA ASP A 196 15.71 -3.58 -15.76
C ASP A 196 16.73 -3.41 -14.61
N GLY A 197 17.90 -4.04 -14.70
CA GLY A 197 18.88 -4.18 -13.61
C GLY A 197 20.17 -3.38 -13.75
#